data_AF-A0A919LPN5-F1
#
_entry.id   AF-A0A919LPN5-F1
#
_cell.length_a   1.000
_cell.length_b   1.000
_cell.length_c   1.000
_cell.angle_alpha   90.00
_cell.angle_beta   90.00
_cell.angle_gamma   90.00
#
_symmetry.space_group_name_H-M   'P 1'
#
loop_
_entity.id
_entity.type
_entity.pdbx_description
1 polymer ?
#
loop_
_entity_poly.entity_id
_entity_poly.type
_entity_poly.pdbx_seq_one_letter_code
_entity_poly.pdbx_strand_id
1 'polypeptide(L)'
;MNEPTPNTRQSPAQARPEALRLLPWTGEGGKPCYLSTPENSDGGYVARVADRIEAEQLGAAADLLDEAREMLAARSWTGGELHLLAIQLTESLTYVHRIAESRGARLGAAPTLGLDPGPDPDPDPTTAPPRQPALDA
;
A
#
# COMPACT_ATOMS: atom_id res chain seq x y z
N MET A 1 36.56 -28.09 -35.75
CA MET A 1 35.68 -28.82 -34.82
C MET A 1 35.59 -27.94 -33.60
N ASN A 2 34.58 -27.06 -33.57
CA ASN A 2 34.54 -25.94 -32.65
C ASN A 2 34.03 -26.41 -31.29
N GLU A 3 34.80 -26.11 -30.24
CA GLU A 3 34.42 -26.37 -28.85
C GLU A 3 33.24 -25.49 -28.41
N PRO A 4 32.32 -25.99 -27.57
CA PRO A 4 31.20 -25.21 -27.08
C PRO A 4 31.63 -24.34 -25.89
N THR A 5 31.42 -23.02 -25.99
CA THR A 5 31.58 -22.08 -24.88
C THR A 5 30.67 -22.44 -23.69
N PRO A 6 31.17 -22.38 -22.43
CA PRO A 6 30.36 -22.65 -21.26
C PRO A 6 29.41 -21.50 -20.95
N ASN A 7 28.18 -21.89 -20.63
CA ASN A 7 27.04 -21.06 -20.24
C ASN A 7 27.42 -19.98 -19.20
N THR A 8 27.23 -18.71 -19.56
CA THR A 8 27.24 -17.59 -18.62
C THR A 8 26.22 -17.86 -17.53
N ARG A 9 26.68 -18.14 -16.31
CA ARG A 9 25.82 -18.17 -15.12
C ARG A 9 25.20 -16.78 -14.97
N GLN A 10 23.96 -16.62 -15.41
CA GLN A 10 23.08 -15.56 -14.93
C GLN A 10 23.00 -15.70 -13.41
N SER A 11 23.75 -14.85 -12.71
CA SER A 11 23.58 -14.68 -11.28
C SER A 11 22.23 -13.97 -11.07
N PRO A 12 21.35 -14.43 -10.15
CA PRO A 12 20.15 -13.70 -9.81
C PRO A 12 20.56 -12.48 -8.97
N ALA A 13 21.02 -11.43 -9.63
CA ALA A 13 21.15 -10.12 -9.02
C ALA A 13 19.73 -9.60 -8.76
N GLN A 14 19.19 -10.00 -7.60
CA GLN A 14 18.09 -9.37 -6.86
C GLN A 14 16.93 -8.90 -7.75
N ALA A 15 16.06 -9.84 -8.15
CA ALA A 15 14.71 -9.50 -8.57
C ALA A 15 13.99 -8.88 -7.36
N ARG A 16 14.05 -7.55 -7.23
CA ARG A 16 13.17 -6.80 -6.33
C ARG A 16 11.72 -7.12 -6.74
N PRO A 17 10.83 -7.41 -5.77
CA PRO A 17 9.47 -7.82 -6.10
C PRO A 17 8.79 -6.74 -6.94
N GLU A 18 8.23 -7.13 -8.09
CA GLU A 18 7.36 -6.26 -8.88
C GLU A 18 6.22 -5.74 -7.99
N ALA A 19 6.05 -4.42 -7.92
CA ALA A 19 4.98 -3.83 -7.14
C ALA A 19 3.64 -4.07 -7.87
N LEU A 20 2.76 -4.87 -7.26
CA LEU A 20 1.40 -5.09 -7.75
C LEU A 20 0.46 -4.03 -7.16
N ARG A 21 -0.21 -3.26 -8.03
CA ARG A 21 -1.25 -2.31 -7.64
C ARG A 21 -2.62 -2.97 -7.71
N LEU A 22 -3.37 -2.97 -6.61
CA LEU A 22 -4.79 -3.33 -6.60
C LEU A 22 -5.61 -2.27 -7.37
N LEU A 23 -6.44 -2.69 -8.32
CA LEU A 23 -7.30 -1.80 -9.11
C LEU A 23 -8.64 -1.53 -8.41
N PRO A 24 -9.25 -0.34 -8.55
CA PRO A 24 -10.50 0.01 -7.85
C PRO A 24 -11.74 -0.71 -8.39
N TRP A 25 -11.63 -1.46 -9.49
CA TRP A 25 -12.66 -2.35 -10.01
C TRP A 25 -12.29 -3.82 -9.82
N THR A 26 -13.32 -4.67 -9.77
CA THR A 26 -13.16 -6.13 -9.78
C THR A 26 -13.01 -6.66 -11.21
N GLY A 27 -12.35 -7.80 -11.33
CA GLY A 27 -12.32 -8.58 -12.56
C GLY A 27 -13.52 -9.49 -12.70
N GLU A 28 -13.41 -10.42 -13.63
CA GLU A 28 -14.41 -11.44 -13.88
C GLU A 28 -14.72 -12.25 -12.61
N GLY A 29 -16.02 -12.47 -12.35
CA GLY A 29 -16.48 -13.18 -11.16
C GLY A 29 -16.25 -12.45 -9.84
N GLY A 30 -16.03 -11.12 -9.85
CA GLY A 30 -15.87 -10.31 -8.64
C GLY A 30 -14.49 -10.41 -7.99
N LYS A 31 -13.52 -11.03 -8.66
CA LYS A 31 -12.18 -11.23 -8.10
C LYS A 31 -11.39 -9.91 -8.06
N PRO A 32 -10.50 -9.71 -7.07
CA PRO A 32 -9.56 -8.59 -7.09
C PRO A 32 -8.70 -8.58 -8.37
N CYS A 33 -8.47 -7.39 -8.93
CA CYS A 33 -7.64 -7.21 -10.12
C CYS A 33 -6.38 -6.43 -9.76
N TYR A 34 -5.24 -6.87 -10.29
CA TYR A 34 -3.95 -6.26 -10.02
C TYR A 34 -3.29 -5.77 -11.31
N LEU A 35 -2.59 -4.64 -11.22
CA LEU A 35 -1.75 -4.08 -12.26
C LEU A 35 -0.29 -4.22 -11.83
N SER A 36 0.51 -4.95 -12.60
CA SER A 36 1.97 -4.95 -12.45
C SER A 36 2.53 -3.64 -12.97
N THR A 37 3.23 -2.89 -12.13
CA THR A 37 3.96 -1.68 -12.54
C THR A 37 5.46 -1.94 -12.49
N PRO A 38 6.21 -1.72 -13.59
CA PRO A 38 7.66 -1.82 -13.55
C PRO A 38 8.25 -0.75 -12.61
N GLU A 39 9.39 -1.06 -11.99
CA GLU A 39 10.12 -0.14 -11.11
C GLU A 39 10.38 1.19 -11.85
N ASN A 40 10.11 2.32 -11.20
CA ASN A 40 10.27 3.68 -11.73
C ASN A 40 9.34 4.09 -12.89
N SER A 41 8.13 3.54 -12.97
CA SER A 41 7.08 4.05 -13.88
C SER A 41 6.06 4.89 -13.12
N ASP A 42 5.77 6.10 -13.61
CA ASP A 42 4.73 7.02 -13.12
C ASP A 42 3.29 6.52 -13.37
N GLY A 43 3.11 5.21 -13.50
CA GLY A 43 1.83 4.59 -13.80
C GLY A 43 1.44 4.78 -15.28
N GLY A 44 1.49 3.69 -16.03
CA GLY A 44 0.97 3.64 -17.41
C GLY A 44 -0.51 4.03 -17.51
N TYR A 45 -1.08 4.01 -18.72
CA TYR A 45 -2.47 4.42 -18.97
C TYR A 45 -3.49 3.84 -17.98
N VAL A 46 -3.37 2.54 -17.65
CA VAL A 46 -4.26 1.86 -16.70
C VAL A 46 -4.17 2.44 -15.28
N ALA A 47 -2.98 2.85 -14.83
CA ALA A 47 -2.80 3.47 -13.53
C ALA A 47 -3.53 4.83 -13.45
N ARG A 48 -3.47 5.64 -14.51
CA ARG A 48 -4.22 6.91 -14.57
C ARG A 48 -5.74 6.69 -14.61
N VAL A 49 -6.19 5.67 -15.32
CA VAL A 49 -7.61 5.27 -15.29
C VAL A 49 -8.02 4.82 -13.89
N ALA A 50 -7.16 4.08 -13.20
CA ALA A 50 -7.36 3.72 -11.80
C ALA A 50 -7.45 4.96 -10.90
N ASP A 51 -6.55 5.93 -11.03
CA ASP A 51 -6.59 7.15 -10.23
C ASP A 51 -7.88 7.95 -10.46
N ARG A 52 -8.34 8.04 -11.72
CA ARG A 52 -9.60 8.71 -12.05
C ARG A 52 -10.79 7.99 -11.42
N ILE A 53 -10.87 6.66 -11.55
CA ILE A 53 -11.98 5.88 -10.98
C ILE A 53 -11.95 5.94 -9.45
N GLU A 54 -10.77 5.91 -8.83
CA GLU A 54 -10.63 6.13 -7.38
C GLU A 54 -11.23 7.51 -7.00
N ALA A 55 -10.91 8.57 -7.75
CA ALA A 55 -11.43 9.91 -7.46
C ALA A 55 -12.96 10.00 -7.66
N GLU A 56 -13.50 9.42 -8.73
CA GLU A 56 -14.94 9.37 -9.00
C GLU A 56 -15.70 8.63 -7.90
N GLN A 57 -15.22 7.45 -7.48
CA GLN A 57 -15.84 6.67 -6.40
C GLN A 57 -15.78 7.39 -5.05
N LEU A 58 -14.66 8.07 -4.73
CA LEU A 58 -14.54 8.86 -3.52
C LEU A 58 -15.46 10.10 -3.54
N GLY A 59 -15.64 10.72 -4.71
CA GLY A 59 -16.61 11.81 -4.89
C GLY A 59 -18.04 11.35 -4.64
N ALA A 60 -18.45 10.25 -5.28
CA ALA A 60 -19.78 9.68 -5.06
C ALA A 60 -20.02 9.26 -3.59
N ALA A 61 -18.99 8.75 -2.91
CA ALA A 61 -19.05 8.46 -1.48
C ALA A 61 -19.25 9.72 -0.62
N ALA A 62 -18.60 10.83 -0.97
CA ALA A 62 -18.79 12.10 -0.28
C ALA A 62 -20.21 12.63 -0.48
N ASP A 63 -20.72 12.61 -1.71
CA ASP A 63 -22.09 13.05 -2.02
C ASP A 63 -23.13 12.22 -1.25
N LEU A 64 -22.97 10.89 -1.21
CA LEU A 64 -23.85 10.00 -0.44
C LEU A 64 -23.80 10.27 1.07
N LEU A 65 -22.63 10.62 1.62
CA LEU A 65 -22.51 10.97 3.03
C LEU A 65 -23.26 12.25 3.38
N ASP A 66 -23.28 13.24 2.48
CA ASP A 66 -24.02 14.47 2.68
C ASP A 66 -25.53 14.24 2.60
N GLU A 67 -26.00 13.46 1.61
CA GLU A 67 -27.41 13.03 1.54
C GLU A 67 -27.83 12.23 2.78
N ALA A 68 -26.98 11.30 3.24
CA ALA A 68 -27.22 10.52 4.45
C ALA A 68 -27.38 11.41 5.69
N ARG A 69 -26.53 12.44 5.82
CA ARG A 69 -26.61 13.40 6.95
C ARG A 69 -27.90 14.18 6.93
N GLU A 70 -28.32 14.68 5.76
CA GLU A 70 -29.56 15.42 5.60
C GLU A 70 -30.79 14.55 5.92
N MET A 71 -30.86 13.34 5.34
CA MET A 71 -31.95 12.39 5.57
C MET A 71 -32.06 12.00 7.06
N LEU A 72 -30.93 11.70 7.71
CA LEU A 72 -30.91 11.32 9.13
C LEU A 72 -31.26 12.50 10.05
N ALA A 73 -30.87 13.73 9.69
CA ALA A 73 -31.20 14.93 10.45
C ALA A 73 -32.71 15.24 10.45
N ALA A 74 -33.42 14.90 9.36
CA ALA A 74 -34.86 15.11 9.25
C ALA A 74 -35.68 14.30 10.28
N ARG A 75 -35.15 13.18 10.78
CA ARG A 75 -35.80 12.31 11.79
C ARG A 75 -37.22 11.85 11.41
N SER A 76 -37.54 11.84 10.12
CA SER A 76 -38.85 11.51 9.58
C SER A 76 -38.80 10.37 8.56
N TRP A 77 -37.92 9.39 8.79
CA TRP A 77 -37.70 8.27 7.89
C TRP A 77 -38.57 7.06 8.24
N THR A 78 -38.83 6.26 7.23
CA THR A 78 -39.40 4.93 7.31
C THR A 78 -38.30 3.88 7.49
N GLY A 79 -38.66 2.69 7.95
CA GLY A 79 -37.71 1.58 8.03
C GLY A 79 -37.13 1.18 6.66
N GLY A 80 -37.90 1.35 5.59
CA GLY A 80 -37.45 1.07 4.22
C GLY A 80 -36.37 2.04 3.74
N GLU A 81 -36.54 3.34 4.03
CA GLU A 81 -35.54 4.36 3.69
C GLU A 81 -34.23 4.14 4.45
N LEU A 82 -34.28 3.79 5.74
CA LEU A 82 -33.08 3.43 6.49
C LEU A 82 -32.41 2.16 5.95
N HIS A 83 -33.18 1.15 5.55
CA HIS A 83 -32.63 -0.07 4.98
C HIS A 83 -31.90 0.21 3.66
N LEU A 84 -32.52 1.00 2.78
CA LEU A 84 -31.92 1.42 1.52
C LEU A 84 -30.65 2.25 1.75
N LEU A 85 -30.70 3.21 2.68
CA LEU A 85 -29.53 4.03 3.04
C LEU A 85 -28.39 3.16 3.56
N ALA A 86 -28.68 2.17 4.41
CA ALA A 86 -27.68 1.25 4.93
C ALA A 86 -27.03 0.39 3.83
N ILE A 87 -27.81 -0.06 2.84
CA ILE A 87 -27.29 -0.78 1.66
C ILE A 87 -26.31 0.12 0.89
N GLN A 88 -26.75 1.33 0.53
CA GLN A 88 -25.93 2.27 -0.24
C GLN A 88 -24.63 2.64 0.49
N LEU A 89 -24.70 2.90 1.80
CA LEU A 89 -23.53 3.18 2.62
C LEU A 89 -22.58 1.98 2.70
N THR A 90 -23.10 0.76 2.81
CA THR A 90 -22.26 -0.47 2.86
C THR A 90 -21.54 -0.69 1.53
N GLU A 91 -22.22 -0.47 0.41
CA GLU A 91 -21.63 -0.56 -0.92
C GLU A 91 -20.54 0.51 -1.11
N SER A 92 -20.84 1.76 -0.77
CA SER A 92 -19.87 2.86 -0.84
C SER A 92 -18.63 2.61 0.03
N LEU A 93 -18.81 2.14 1.26
CA LEU A 93 -17.71 1.79 2.17
C LEU A 93 -16.85 0.64 1.63
N THR A 94 -17.43 -0.30 0.90
CA THR A 94 -16.67 -1.39 0.25
C THR A 94 -15.71 -0.84 -0.79
N TYR A 95 -16.16 0.12 -1.62
CA TYR A 95 -15.30 0.80 -2.58
C TYR A 95 -14.21 1.63 -1.89
N VAL A 96 -14.59 2.45 -0.89
CA VAL A 96 -13.64 3.28 -0.13
C VAL A 96 -12.56 2.43 0.54
N HIS A 97 -12.95 1.31 1.16
CA HIS A 97 -12.02 0.39 1.81
C HIS A 97 -11.00 -0.17 0.81
N ARG A 98 -11.47 -0.64 -0.35
CA ARG A 98 -10.60 -1.14 -1.42
C ARG A 98 -9.60 -0.10 -1.92
N ILE A 99 -10.06 1.15 -2.08
CA ILE A 99 -9.19 2.27 -2.47
C ILE A 99 -8.12 2.52 -1.41
N ALA A 100 -8.50 2.49 -0.13
CA ALA A 100 -7.58 2.66 0.99
C ALA A 100 -6.52 1.54 1.03
N GLU A 101 -6.92 0.28 0.85
CA GLU A 101 -5.98 -0.86 0.74
C GLU A 101 -5.01 -0.68 -0.43
N SER A 102 -5.54 -0.31 -1.61
CA SER A 102 -4.71 -0.07 -2.80
C SER A 102 -3.70 1.05 -2.59
N ARG A 103 -4.11 2.17 -1.98
CA ARG A 103 -3.22 3.30 -1.68
C ARG A 103 -2.18 2.93 -0.62
N GLY A 104 -2.59 2.22 0.43
CA GLY A 104 -1.70 1.76 1.51
C GLY A 104 -0.61 0.81 1.00
N ALA A 105 -0.97 -0.13 0.14
CA ALA A 105 0.00 -1.04 -0.48
C ALA A 105 1.05 -0.30 -1.34
N ARG A 106 0.66 0.78 -2.03
CA ARG A 106 1.60 1.61 -2.82
C ARG A 106 2.59 2.38 -1.94
N LEU A 107 2.19 2.79 -0.73
CA LEU A 107 3.09 3.46 0.22
C LEU A 107 4.14 2.51 0.81
N GLY A 108 3.76 1.26 1.12
CA GLY A 108 4.70 0.26 1.62
C GLY A 108 5.69 -0.28 0.58
N ALA A 109 5.40 -0.09 -0.71
CA ALA A 109 6.28 -0.47 -1.82
C ALA A 109 7.28 0.63 -2.21
N ALA A 110 7.08 1.87 -1.77
CA ALA A 110 8.07 2.93 -1.97
C ALA A 110 9.30 2.58 -1.13
N PRO A 111 10.53 2.58 -1.69
CA PRO A 111 11.72 2.43 -0.87
C PRO A 111 11.68 3.59 0.12
N THR A 112 11.70 3.25 1.42
CA THR A 112 11.97 4.19 2.49
C THR A 112 13.11 5.06 2.01
N LEU A 113 12.84 6.34 1.75
CA LEU A 113 13.89 7.31 1.42
C LEU A 113 15.00 7.06 2.42
N GLY A 114 16.19 6.72 1.92
CA GLY A 114 17.33 6.31 2.72
C GLY A 114 17.73 7.40 3.70
N LEU A 115 17.01 7.50 4.81
CA LEU A 115 17.53 7.97 6.07
C LEU A 115 18.59 6.94 6.43
N ASP A 116 19.79 7.20 5.93
CA ASP A 116 21.04 6.65 6.41
C ASP A 116 20.94 6.62 7.94
N PRO A 117 21.01 5.45 8.60
CA PRO A 117 21.18 5.44 10.05
C PRO A 117 22.48 6.20 10.29
N GLY A 118 22.33 7.46 10.73
CA GLY A 118 23.47 8.32 11.03
C GLY A 118 24.48 7.54 11.88
N PRO A 119 25.78 7.80 11.70
CA PRO A 119 26.86 6.98 12.25
C PRO A 119 26.55 6.64 13.72
N ASP A 120 26.69 5.36 14.05
CA ASP A 120 26.49 4.85 15.41
C ASP A 120 27.06 5.84 16.43
N PRO A 121 26.29 6.23 17.48
CA PRO A 121 26.84 7.09 18.50
C PRO A 121 28.09 6.43 19.08
N ASP A 122 29.18 7.19 19.17
CA ASP A 122 30.48 6.74 19.69
C ASP A 122 30.29 5.87 20.95
N PRO A 123 31.05 4.77 21.09
CA PRO A 123 30.94 3.92 22.26
C PRO A 123 31.22 4.75 23.53
N ASP A 124 30.24 4.79 24.42
CA ASP A 124 30.31 5.47 25.70
C ASP A 124 31.58 5.04 26.46
N PRO A 125 32.49 5.97 26.84
CA PRO A 125 33.71 5.65 27.56
C PRO A 125 33.47 5.01 28.93
N THR A 126 32.21 4.92 29.41
CA THR A 126 31.88 4.29 30.69
C THR A 126 31.82 2.76 30.67
N THR A 127 31.96 2.10 29.51
CA THR A 127 32.00 0.62 29.43
C THR A 127 33.43 0.08 29.42
N ALA A 128 34.29 0.56 30.32
CA ALA A 128 35.55 -0.10 30.60
C ALA A 128 35.33 -1.16 31.69
N PRO A 129 35.66 -2.45 31.46
CA PRO A 129 35.61 -3.44 32.54
C PRO A 129 36.62 -3.07 33.64
N PRO A 130 36.32 -3.32 34.93
CA PRO A 130 37.21 -2.93 36.01
C PRO A 130 38.54 -3.68 35.91
N ARG A 131 39.65 -2.94 36.06
CA ARG A 131 41.00 -3.51 36.15
C ARG A 131 41.09 -4.42 37.37
N GLN A 132 41.42 -5.70 37.16
CA GLN A 132 41.71 -6.63 38.24
C GLN A 132 43.03 -6.22 38.93
N PRO A 133 43.12 -6.28 40.27
CA PRO A 133 44.38 -6.05 40.95
C PRO A 133 45.33 -7.23 40.72
N ALA A 134 46.62 -6.92 40.53
CA ALA A 134 47.69 -7.91 40.50
C ALA A 134 47.76 -8.61 41.87
N LEU A 135 47.71 -9.94 41.86
CA LEU A 135 47.99 -10.74 43.04
C LEU A 135 49.49 -11.03 43.07
N ASP A 136 50.20 -10.38 43.99
CA ASP A 136 51.57 -10.75 44.36
C ASP A 136 51.58 -12.14 45.00
N ALA A 137 52.37 -13.06 44.44
CA ALA A 137 52.93 -14.24 45.10
C ALA A 137 54.19 -14.70 44.35
#